data_AF-A0A927CFY1-F1
#
_entry.id   AF-A0A927CFY1-F1
#
_cell.length_a   1.000
_cell.length_b   1.000
_cell.length_c   1.000
_cell.angle_alpha   90.00
_cell.angle_beta   90.00
_cell.angle_gamma   90.00
#
_symmetry.space_group_name_H-M   'P 1'
#
loop_
_entity.id
_entity.type
_entity.pdbx_description
1 polymer ?
#
loop_
_entity_poly.entity_id
_entity_poly.type
_entity_poly.pdbx_seq_one_letter_code
_entity_poly.pdbx_strand_id
1 'polypeptide(L)'
;MASRAKEVRETLGSESPFPSKNWQAVTYYPFAPLAATTNVDSKARSIYEKHLNALLAGTVDLNTGLRMMAEETQKMIDEQPNP
;
A
#
# COMPACT_ATOMS: atom_id res chain seq x y z
N MET A 1 -15.39 10.94 7.43
CA MET A 1 -14.48 11.80 8.23
C MET A 1 -14.44 11.25 9.64
N ALA A 2 -13.25 11.09 10.21
CA ALA A 2 -12.98 10.27 11.40
C ALA A 2 -13.94 10.53 12.57
N SER A 3 -14.74 9.53 12.95
CA SER A 3 -15.28 9.43 14.30
C SER A 3 -14.12 9.08 15.25
N ARG A 4 -13.31 10.09 15.57
CA ARG A 4 -12.25 10.06 16.58
C ARG A 4 -12.90 9.99 17.95
N ALA A 5 -13.52 8.87 18.32
CA ALA A 5 -14.00 8.69 19.68
C ALA A 5 -12.78 8.75 20.61
N LYS A 6 -12.76 9.71 21.53
CA LYS A 6 -11.68 9.95 22.51
C LYS A 6 -11.27 8.65 23.21
N GLU A 7 -12.25 7.83 23.54
CA GLU A 7 -12.13 6.52 24.18
C GLU A 7 -11.22 5.55 23.40
N VAL A 8 -11.30 5.51 22.06
CA VAL A 8 -10.47 4.61 21.23
C VAL A 8 -9.01 5.04 21.23
N ARG A 9 -8.75 6.35 21.34
CA ARG A 9 -7.38 6.89 21.40
C ARG A 9 -6.74 6.63 22.76
N GLU A 10 -7.53 6.70 23.82
CA GLU A 10 -7.07 6.49 25.20
C GLU A 10 -6.81 5.02 25.52
N THR A 11 -7.56 4.11 24.88
CA THR A 11 -7.40 2.66 25.02
C THR A 11 -6.34 2.06 24.09
N LEU A 12 -5.88 2.80 23.08
CA LEU A 12 -4.86 2.32 22.14
C LEU A 12 -3.56 1.97 22.87
N GLY A 13 -3.14 0.71 22.78
CA GLY A 13 -1.89 0.22 23.36
C GLY A 13 -1.97 -0.20 24.83
N SER A 14 -3.17 -0.26 25.42
CA SER A 14 -3.38 -0.74 26.80
C SER A 14 -2.92 -2.18 27.03
N GLU A 15 -3.06 -3.04 26.03
CA GLU A 15 -2.65 -4.46 26.06
C GLU A 15 -1.34 -4.72 25.29
N SER A 16 -0.58 -3.66 25.00
CA SER A 16 0.65 -3.80 24.22
C SER A 16 1.75 -4.51 25.03
N PRO A 17 2.56 -5.39 24.40
CA PRO A 17 3.76 -5.94 25.02
C PRO A 17 4.85 -4.87 25.28
N PHE A 18 4.66 -3.64 24.78
CA PHE A 18 5.55 -2.50 25.03
C PHE A 18 4.82 -1.38 25.80
N PRO A 19 4.57 -1.55 27.11
CA PRO A 19 3.77 -0.60 27.90
C PRO A 19 4.46 0.75 28.12
N SER A 20 5.78 0.82 27.96
CA SER A 20 6.56 2.06 28.11
C SER A 20 6.46 2.99 26.89
N LYS A 21 5.81 2.58 25.81
CA LYS A 21 5.68 3.38 24.59
C LYS A 21 4.43 4.27 24.64
N ASN A 22 4.56 5.49 24.14
CA ASN A 22 3.44 6.43 23.99
C ASN A 22 2.62 6.07 22.73
N TRP A 23 1.71 5.11 22.88
CA TRP A 23 0.84 4.65 21.80
C TRP A 23 -0.15 5.73 21.32
N GLN A 24 -0.50 6.68 22.20
CA GLN A 24 -1.41 7.78 21.84
C GLN A 24 -0.79 8.72 20.80
N ALA A 25 0.55 8.82 20.74
CA ALA A 25 1.28 9.66 19.79
C ALA A 25 0.96 9.35 18.31
N VAL A 26 0.61 8.10 17.99
CA VAL A 26 0.22 7.67 16.63
C VAL A 26 -0.99 8.45 16.11
N THR A 27 -1.84 8.95 17.00
CA THR A 27 -3.08 9.66 16.63
C THR A 27 -2.98 11.17 16.71
N TYR A 28 -1.82 11.69 17.13
CA TYR A 28 -1.58 13.12 17.38
C TYR A 28 -1.64 13.92 16.07
N TYR A 29 -1.00 13.41 15.03
CA TYR A 29 -1.04 13.99 13.70
C TYR A 29 -2.08 13.28 12.82
N PRO A 30 -2.81 14.02 11.97
CA PRO A 30 -3.54 13.36 10.89
C PRO A 30 -2.54 12.62 10.00
N PHE A 31 -2.95 11.46 9.49
CA PHE A 31 -2.21 10.81 8.41
C PHE A 31 -2.06 11.80 7.25
N ALA A 32 -0.89 11.79 6.61
CA ALA A 32 -0.72 12.50 5.35
C ALA A 32 -1.84 12.09 4.39
N PRO A 33 -2.42 13.03 3.62
CA PRO A 33 -3.42 12.67 2.64
C PRO A 33 -2.84 11.60 1.72
N LEU A 34 -3.50 10.45 1.67
CA LEU A 34 -3.14 9.40 0.73
C LEU A 34 -3.30 9.99 -0.67
N ALA A 35 -2.35 9.70 -1.55
CA ALA A 35 -2.50 10.04 -2.97
C ALA A 35 -3.82 9.45 -3.47
N ALA A 36 -4.56 10.23 -4.26
CA ALA A 36 -5.79 9.76 -4.85
C ALA A 36 -5.49 8.52 -5.70
N THR A 37 -6.13 7.40 -5.37
CA THR A 37 -5.94 6.18 -6.14
C THR A 37 -6.69 6.30 -7.45
N THR A 38 -6.06 5.90 -8.54
CA THR A 38 -6.73 5.74 -9.82
C THR A 38 -7.61 4.49 -9.82
N ASN A 39 -8.56 4.43 -10.75
CA ASN A 39 -9.37 3.24 -11.05
C ASN A 39 -8.52 2.04 -11.54
N VAL A 40 -7.24 2.24 -11.85
CA VAL A 40 -6.35 1.18 -12.34
C VAL A 40 -5.37 0.67 -11.29
N ASP A 41 -5.18 1.38 -10.17
CA ASP A 41 -4.13 1.08 -9.17
C ASP A 41 -4.24 -0.33 -8.59
N SER A 42 -5.45 -0.79 -8.29
CA SER A 42 -5.67 -2.14 -7.75
C SER A 42 -5.26 -3.24 -8.74
N LYS A 43 -5.51 -3.02 -10.04
CA LYS A 43 -5.10 -3.94 -11.11
C LYS A 43 -3.60 -3.86 -11.40
N ALA A 44 -3.01 -2.66 -11.34
CA ALA A 44 -1.56 -2.51 -11.47
C ALA A 44 -0.82 -3.21 -10.34
N ARG A 45 -1.34 -3.14 -9.11
CA ARG A 45 -0.75 -3.81 -7.94
C ARG A 45 -0.64 -5.33 -8.11
N SER A 46 -1.68 -6.00 -8.64
CA SER A 46 -1.62 -7.44 -8.83
C SER A 46 -0.56 -7.86 -9.87
N ILE A 47 -0.33 -7.04 -10.89
CA ILE A 47 0.74 -7.23 -11.88
C ILE A 47 2.12 -7.08 -11.21
N TYR A 48 2.29 -6.08 -10.35
CA TYR A 48 3.53 -5.91 -9.60
C TYR A 48 3.79 -7.09 -8.67
N GLU A 49 2.80 -7.54 -7.90
CA GLU A 49 2.93 -8.69 -6.99
C GLU A 49 3.32 -9.97 -7.74
N LYS A 50 2.77 -10.20 -8.94
CA LYS A 50 3.10 -11.34 -9.81
C LYS A 50 4.60 -11.40 -10.16
N HIS A 51 5.16 -10.27 -10.61
CA HIS A 51 6.56 -10.23 -11.07
C HIS A 51 7.56 -9.99 -9.93
N LEU A 52 7.12 -9.40 -8.82
CA LEU A 52 7.97 -9.11 -7.66
C LEU A 52 8.52 -10.39 -7.05
N ASN A 53 7.75 -11.47 -7.01
CA ASN A 53 8.21 -12.74 -6.47
C ASN A 53 9.38 -13.33 -7.30
N ALA A 54 9.33 -13.22 -8.64
CA ALA A 54 10.42 -13.67 -9.50
C ALA A 54 11.69 -12.84 -9.29
N LEU A 55 11.52 -11.51 -9.13
CA LEU A 55 12.62 -10.60 -8.81
C LEU A 55 13.26 -10.92 -7.44
N LEU A 56 12.44 -11.12 -6.40
CA LEU A 56 12.90 -11.45 -5.05
C LEU A 56 13.57 -12.83 -4.97
N ALA A 57 13.10 -13.79 -5.77
CA ALA A 57 13.71 -15.11 -5.89
C ALA A 57 15.01 -15.11 -6.71
N GLY A 58 15.37 -13.98 -7.34
CA GLY A 58 16.56 -13.86 -8.19
C GLY A 58 16.46 -14.64 -9.51
N THR A 59 15.26 -15.05 -9.92
CA THR A 59 15.06 -15.77 -11.19
C THR A 59 15.13 -14.84 -12.39
N VAL A 60 14.87 -13.54 -12.18
CA VAL A 60 15.04 -12.47 -13.16
C VAL A 60 15.81 -11.32 -12.51
N ASP A 61 16.60 -10.61 -13.32
CA ASP A 61 17.29 -9.40 -12.85
C ASP A 61 16.31 -8.22 -12.72
N LEU A 62 16.78 -7.15 -12.06
CA LEU A 62 15.98 -5.96 -11.81
C LEU A 62 15.47 -5.29 -13.08
N ASN A 63 16.29 -5.20 -14.13
CA ASN A 63 15.87 -4.54 -15.37
C ASN A 63 14.80 -5.38 -16.08
N THR A 64 14.99 -6.71 -16.13
CA THR A 64 14.01 -7.62 -16.72
C THR A 64 12.69 -7.60 -15.95
N GLY A 65 12.73 -7.74 -14.63
CA GLY A 65 11.52 -7.73 -13.78
C GLY A 65 10.73 -6.43 -13.89
N LEU A 66 11.41 -5.27 -13.80
CA LEU A 66 10.76 -3.97 -13.93
C LEU A 66 10.19 -3.75 -15.34
N ARG A 67 10.88 -4.21 -16.39
CA ARG A 67 10.36 -4.13 -17.76
C ARG A 67 9.09 -4.97 -17.94
N MET A 68 9.07 -6.20 -17.43
CA MET A 68 7.89 -7.07 -17.49
C MET A 68 6.68 -6.45 -16.76
N MET A 69 6.92 -5.87 -15.58
CA MET A 69 5.90 -5.12 -14.84
C MET A 69 5.36 -3.95 -15.64
N ALA A 70 6.22 -3.15 -16.27
CA ALA A 70 5.83 -1.98 -17.05
C ALA A 70 5.01 -2.38 -18.29
N GLU A 71 5.47 -3.38 -19.04
CA GLU A 71 4.78 -3.84 -20.26
C GLU A 71 3.39 -4.42 -19.97
N GLU A 72 3.26 -5.24 -18.93
CA GLU A 72 1.97 -5.84 -18.57
C GLU A 72 1.02 -4.80 -17.98
N THR A 73 1.53 -3.83 -17.19
CA THR A 73 0.73 -2.73 -16.65
C THR A 73 0.22 -1.82 -17.77
N GLN A 74 1.05 -1.50 -18.77
CA GLN A 74 0.62 -0.68 -19.91
C GLN A 74 -0.49 -1.37 -20.70
N LYS A 75 -0.36 -2.67 -20.98
CA LYS A 75 -1.43 -3.44 -21.64
C LYS A 75 -2.73 -3.40 -20.86
N MET A 76 -2.66 -3.58 -19.54
CA MET A 76 -3.84 -3.51 -18.68
C MET A 76 -4.51 -2.13 -18.72
N ILE A 77 -3.73 -1.04 -18.83
CA ILE A 77 -4.25 0.32 -18.99
C ILE A 77 -4.93 0.48 -20.36
N ASP A 78 -4.27 0.03 -21.43
CA ASP A 78 -4.75 0.15 -22.81
C ASP A 78 -6.06 -0.65 -23.04
N GLU A 79 -6.23 -1.76 -22.32
CA GLU A 79 -7.42 -2.61 -22.38
C GLU A 79 -8.60 -2.08 -21.55
N GLN A 80 -8.39 -1.04 -20.72
CA GLN A 80 -9.51 -0.46 -20.00
C GLN A 80 -10.42 0.32 -20.96
N PRO A 81 -11.74 0.07 -20.94
CA PRO A 81 -12.66 0.93 -21.68
C PRO A 81 -12.52 2.35 -21.14
N ASN A 82 -12.35 3.32 -22.06
CA ASN A 82 -12.35 4.73 -21.69
C ASN A 82 -13.67 5.06 -20.95
N PRO A 83 -13.61 5.86 -19.86
CA PRO A 83 -14.81 6.27 -19.13
C PRO A 83 -15.77 7.10 -20.00
#